data_AF-A0A7I4YAU5-F1
#
_entry.id   AF-A0A7I4YAU5-F1
#
_cell.length_a   1.000
_cell.length_b   1.000
_cell.length_c   1.000
_cell.angle_alpha   90.00
_cell.angle_beta   90.00
_cell.angle_gamma   90.00
#
_symmetry.space_group_name_H-M   'P 1'
#
loop_
_entity.id
_entity.type
_entity.pdbx_description
1 polymer ?
#
loop_
_entity_poly.entity_id
_entity_poly.type
_entity_poly.pdbx_seq_one_letter_code
_entity_poly.pdbx_strand_id
1 'polypeptide(L)'
;MGRRHRRSKVTRVVNLVKKIIAFFFSHIGLCALVVGYALLGAVIFQAVEGPHEEQIQSSVTAARSRAVDVVWNATFRVNRLNQDQWKSAVYKEVKKFQKICMHAIRKGYDGKEFKQAAQWTFTGAFLYSLTVITTIGYGNTSAKTYIGKTLTMLYAIIGIPLMLLFLTNIGDVMAKIFRFLYAQSIRLKFRLILWHKKRKAAKIRRANSLVSRLTRAHRVKADSSIDSFAVGGPDVEDLLTARVEMEQLEVRETAQAQLEKISVPLSLVVLTMFAYLVAGTILFKLWEGWTFLESFYFCYISLTTIGFGDRFPGASVGNNKDAQEKLVITSVYLLFGMALLAMCFNLAQEEVQVKTRWIADHFRSKQDDDDD
;
A
#
# COMPACT_ATOMS: atom_id res chain seq x y z
N MET A 1 8.88 -59.62 -0.95
CA MET A 1 9.64 -58.35 -0.82
C MET A 1 8.89 -57.08 -1.27
N GLY A 2 7.85 -57.11 -2.13
CA GLY A 2 7.23 -55.89 -2.68
C GLY A 2 6.42 -54.98 -1.72
N ARG A 3 5.82 -55.52 -0.65
CA ARG A 3 4.97 -54.72 0.28
C ARG A 3 5.76 -53.73 1.16
N ARG A 4 6.99 -54.04 1.57
CA ARG A 4 7.87 -53.13 2.35
C ARG A 4 8.38 -51.97 1.50
N HIS A 5 8.69 -52.21 0.23
CA HIS A 5 9.15 -51.18 -0.70
C HIS A 5 8.04 -50.19 -1.09
N ARG A 6 6.79 -50.67 -1.23
CA ARG A 6 5.61 -49.81 -1.51
C ARG A 6 5.28 -48.86 -0.35
N ARG A 7 5.37 -49.32 0.92
CA ARG A 7 5.21 -48.45 2.10
C ARG A 7 6.26 -47.33 2.16
N SER A 8 7.53 -47.62 1.85
CA SER A 8 8.61 -46.61 1.81
C SER A 8 8.38 -45.52 0.75
N LYS A 9 7.83 -45.86 -0.42
CA LYS A 9 7.51 -44.87 -1.47
C LYS A 9 6.34 -43.98 -1.05
N VAL A 10 5.28 -44.56 -0.46
CA VAL A 10 4.13 -43.79 0.05
C VAL A 10 4.55 -42.85 1.18
N THR A 11 5.36 -43.30 2.14
CA THR A 11 5.86 -42.43 3.21
C THR A 11 6.75 -41.30 2.69
N ARG A 12 7.56 -41.54 1.65
CA ARG A 12 8.33 -40.48 0.97
C ARG A 12 7.44 -39.46 0.28
N VAL A 13 6.40 -39.91 -0.42
CA VAL A 13 5.42 -39.00 -1.06
C VAL A 13 4.66 -38.19 -0.01
N VAL A 14 4.20 -38.81 1.09
CA VAL A 14 3.52 -38.11 2.19
C VAL A 14 4.45 -37.09 2.85
N ASN A 15 5.72 -37.43 3.09
CA ASN A 15 6.69 -36.50 3.67
C ASN A 15 7.04 -35.36 2.70
N LEU A 16 7.10 -35.63 1.40
CA LEU A 16 7.28 -34.62 0.36
C LEU A 16 6.07 -33.67 0.31
N VAL A 17 4.85 -34.22 0.32
CA VAL A 17 3.60 -33.44 0.36
C VAL A 17 3.53 -32.60 1.63
N LYS A 18 3.87 -33.15 2.80
CA LYS A 18 3.94 -32.39 4.05
C LYS A 18 4.96 -31.24 3.99
N LYS A 19 6.15 -31.48 3.42
CA LYS A 19 7.16 -30.43 3.22
C LYS A 19 6.70 -29.36 2.24
N ILE A 20 6.02 -29.76 1.16
CA ILE A 20 5.44 -28.84 0.17
C ILE A 20 4.33 -28.00 0.80
N ILE A 21 3.42 -28.60 1.56
CA ILE A 21 2.35 -27.89 2.28
C ILE A 21 2.98 -26.92 3.31
N ALA A 22 3.94 -27.38 4.12
CA ALA A 22 4.63 -26.52 5.07
C ALA A 22 5.37 -25.35 4.40
N PHE A 23 5.94 -25.57 3.22
CA PHE A 23 6.54 -24.52 2.41
C PHE A 23 5.48 -23.53 1.89
N PHE A 24 4.37 -24.00 1.33
CA PHE A 24 3.29 -23.14 0.85
C PHE A 24 2.67 -22.30 1.96
N PHE A 25 2.56 -22.83 3.19
CA PHE A 25 2.08 -22.09 4.36
C PHE A 25 3.15 -21.21 5.03
N SER A 26 4.40 -21.25 4.57
CA SER A 26 5.41 -20.29 5.02
C SER A 26 5.06 -18.88 4.51
N HIS A 27 5.54 -17.85 5.19
CA HIS A 27 5.35 -16.44 4.77
C HIS A 27 5.74 -16.24 3.30
N ILE A 28 6.89 -16.77 2.89
CA ILE A 28 7.43 -16.64 1.53
C ILE A 28 6.62 -17.49 0.53
N GLY A 29 6.19 -18.68 0.95
CA GLY A 29 5.38 -19.57 0.12
C GLY A 29 4.00 -19.00 -0.20
N LEU A 30 3.33 -18.36 0.77
CA LEU A 30 2.05 -17.69 0.55
C LEU A 30 2.19 -16.50 -0.40
N CYS A 31 3.23 -15.66 -0.24
CA CYS A 31 3.53 -14.59 -1.18
C CYS A 31 3.70 -15.12 -2.62
N ALA A 32 4.53 -16.16 -2.78
CA ALA A 32 4.78 -16.77 -4.08
C ALA A 32 3.52 -17.42 -4.67
N LEU A 33 2.67 -18.02 -3.84
CA LEU A 33 1.41 -18.63 -4.25
C LEU A 33 0.42 -17.59 -4.77
N VAL A 34 0.26 -16.46 -4.07
CA VAL A 34 -0.62 -15.36 -4.52
C VAL A 34 -0.14 -14.77 -5.84
N VAL A 35 1.17 -14.47 -5.95
CA VAL A 35 1.74 -13.93 -7.20
C VAL A 35 1.61 -14.94 -8.34
N GLY A 36 1.92 -16.22 -8.10
CA GLY A 36 1.76 -17.29 -9.07
C GLY A 36 0.30 -17.48 -9.51
N TYR A 37 -0.65 -17.37 -8.58
CA TYR A 37 -2.08 -17.45 -8.86
C TYR A 37 -2.57 -16.25 -9.70
N ALA A 38 -2.08 -15.05 -9.43
CA ALA A 38 -2.35 -13.85 -10.24
C ALA A 38 -1.77 -13.97 -11.66
N LEU A 39 -0.55 -14.49 -11.80
CA LEU A 39 0.07 -14.77 -13.10
C LEU A 39 -0.70 -15.82 -13.90
N LEU A 40 -1.18 -16.89 -13.24
CA LEU A 40 -2.03 -17.90 -13.87
C LEU A 40 -3.34 -17.27 -14.39
N GLY A 41 -3.97 -16.42 -13.58
CA GLY A 41 -5.15 -15.67 -14.00
C GLY A 41 -4.89 -14.80 -15.23
N ALA A 42 -3.74 -14.11 -15.26
CA ALA A 42 -3.34 -13.27 -16.39
C ALA A 42 -3.36 -14.03 -17.72
N VAL A 43 -2.75 -15.22 -17.73
CA VAL A 43 -2.68 -16.08 -18.92
C VAL A 43 -4.09 -16.54 -19.34
N ILE A 44 -4.91 -16.98 -18.38
CA ILE A 44 -6.26 -17.48 -18.64
C ILE A 44 -7.14 -16.37 -19.23
N PHE A 45 -7.22 -15.21 -18.57
CA PHE A 45 -8.13 -14.15 -19.00
C PHE A 45 -7.66 -13.45 -20.27
N GLN A 46 -6.35 -13.29 -20.47
CA GLN A 46 -5.83 -12.80 -21.74
C GLN A 46 -6.22 -13.72 -22.90
N ALA A 47 -6.11 -15.04 -22.72
CA ALA A 47 -6.44 -16.01 -23.76
C ALA A 47 -7.95 -16.04 -24.09
N VAL A 48 -8.81 -15.82 -23.09
CA VAL A 48 -10.27 -15.91 -23.25
C VAL A 48 -10.90 -14.60 -23.74
N GLU A 49 -10.50 -13.46 -23.17
CA GLU A 49 -11.13 -12.16 -23.44
C GLU A 49 -10.39 -11.35 -24.52
N GLY A 50 -9.08 -11.57 -24.69
CA GLY A 50 -8.26 -10.84 -25.67
C GLY A 50 -8.80 -10.91 -27.11
N PRO A 51 -9.10 -12.11 -27.66
CA PRO A 51 -9.65 -12.22 -29.01
C PRO A 51 -11.01 -11.54 -29.18
N HIS A 52 -11.84 -11.55 -28.12
CA HIS A 52 -13.16 -10.93 -28.15
C HIS A 52 -13.07 -9.40 -28.20
N GLU A 53 -12.18 -8.80 -27.40
CA GLU A 53 -11.89 -7.36 -27.42
C GLU A 53 -11.40 -6.93 -28.82
N GLU A 54 -10.44 -7.68 -29.38
CA GLU A 54 -9.86 -7.38 -30.70
C GLU A 54 -10.93 -7.40 -31.82
N GLN A 55 -11.85 -8.37 -31.76
CA GLN A 55 -12.95 -8.48 -32.71
C GLN A 55 -13.94 -7.31 -32.60
N ILE A 56 -14.29 -6.89 -31.38
CA ILE A 56 -15.22 -5.76 -31.18
C ILE A 56 -14.58 -4.45 -31.65
N GLN A 57 -13.35 -4.16 -31.23
CA GLN A 57 -12.65 -2.95 -31.61
C GLN A 57 -12.49 -2.85 -33.14
N SER A 58 -12.03 -3.94 -33.79
CA SER A 58 -11.89 -3.97 -35.25
C SER A 58 -13.23 -3.77 -35.97
N SER A 59 -14.32 -4.35 -35.47
CA SER A 59 -15.65 -4.18 -36.06
C SER A 59 -16.17 -2.74 -36.00
N VAL A 60 -15.91 -2.02 -34.91
CA VAL A 60 -16.30 -0.62 -34.72
C VAL A 60 -15.43 0.31 -35.57
N THR A 61 -14.12 0.10 -35.58
CA THR A 61 -13.20 0.85 -36.46
C THR A 61 -13.59 0.67 -37.93
N ALA A 62 -13.87 -0.56 -38.37
CA ALA A 62 -14.33 -0.82 -39.73
C ALA A 62 -15.70 -0.19 -40.03
N ALA A 63 -16.63 -0.19 -39.06
CA ALA A 63 -17.91 0.49 -39.21
C ALA A 63 -17.76 2.01 -39.33
N ARG A 64 -16.80 2.59 -38.61
CA ARG A 64 -16.47 4.02 -38.68
C ARG A 64 -15.89 4.38 -40.04
N SER A 65 -14.88 3.65 -40.52
CA SER A 65 -14.30 3.87 -41.84
C SER A 65 -15.36 3.78 -42.94
N ARG A 66 -16.22 2.75 -42.90
CA ARG A 66 -17.34 2.64 -43.85
C ARG A 66 -18.30 3.83 -43.79
N ALA A 67 -18.63 4.32 -42.59
CA ALA A 67 -19.51 5.49 -42.47
C ALA A 67 -18.87 6.74 -43.10
N VAL A 68 -17.57 6.96 -42.87
CA VAL A 68 -16.81 8.05 -43.49
C VAL A 68 -16.81 7.93 -45.02
N ASP A 69 -16.54 6.74 -45.56
CA ASP A 69 -16.51 6.49 -47.00
C ASP A 69 -17.88 6.76 -47.67
N VAL A 70 -18.98 6.35 -47.01
CA VAL A 70 -20.34 6.58 -47.53
C VAL A 70 -20.68 8.08 -47.50
N VAL A 71 -20.32 8.78 -46.43
CA VAL A 71 -20.53 10.24 -46.31
C VAL A 71 -19.69 11.00 -47.36
N TRP A 72 -18.44 10.58 -47.58
CA TRP A 72 -17.59 11.13 -48.62
C TRP A 72 -18.20 10.94 -50.02
N ASN A 73 -18.64 9.71 -50.35
CA ASN A 73 -19.27 9.42 -51.63
C ASN A 73 -20.61 10.16 -51.82
N ALA A 74 -21.37 10.37 -50.74
CA ALA A 74 -22.60 11.17 -50.78
C ALA A 74 -22.35 12.63 -51.20
N THR A 75 -21.14 13.17 -50.94
CA THR A 75 -20.73 14.52 -51.35
C THR A 75 -20.64 14.67 -52.88
N PHE A 76 -20.28 13.59 -53.59
CA PHE A 76 -20.21 13.60 -55.06
C PHE A 76 -21.52 13.18 -55.73
N ARG A 77 -22.34 12.36 -55.06
CA ARG A 77 -23.56 11.76 -55.63
C ARG A 77 -24.81 12.60 -55.46
N VAL A 78 -24.91 13.38 -54.39
CA VAL A 78 -26.06 14.25 -54.16
C VAL A 78 -25.76 15.62 -54.77
N ASN A 79 -26.72 16.20 -55.49
CA ASN A 79 -26.55 17.52 -56.09
C ASN A 79 -26.19 18.53 -54.98
N ARG A 80 -25.02 19.17 -55.12
CA ARG A 80 -24.41 20.06 -54.12
C ARG A 80 -25.32 21.23 -53.72
N LEU A 81 -26.28 21.57 -54.57
CA LEU A 81 -27.25 22.65 -54.40
C LEU A 81 -28.46 22.27 -53.53
N ASN A 82 -28.74 20.97 -53.31
CA ASN A 82 -29.84 20.52 -52.45
C ASN A 82 -29.32 20.05 -51.08
N GLN A 83 -29.11 21.04 -50.21
CA GLN A 83 -28.53 20.83 -48.88
C GLN A 83 -29.33 19.85 -48.01
N ASP A 84 -30.67 19.85 -48.12
CA ASP A 84 -31.54 19.03 -47.27
C ASP A 84 -31.45 17.55 -47.62
N GLN A 85 -31.34 17.23 -48.90
CA GLN A 85 -31.19 15.84 -49.35
C GLN A 85 -29.84 15.26 -48.93
N TRP A 86 -28.76 16.05 -49.02
CA TRP A 86 -27.44 15.63 -48.54
C TRP A 86 -27.42 15.46 -47.03
N LYS A 87 -27.96 16.43 -46.27
CA LYS A 87 -28.10 16.33 -44.81
C LYS A 87 -28.86 15.07 -44.41
N SER A 88 -29.99 14.77 -45.06
CA SER A 88 -30.80 13.57 -44.77
C SER A 88 -30.02 12.26 -44.97
N ALA A 89 -29.23 12.17 -46.05
CA ALA A 89 -28.37 11.00 -46.31
C ALA A 89 -27.28 10.84 -45.24
N VAL A 90 -26.61 11.93 -44.86
CA VAL A 90 -25.59 11.92 -43.81
C VAL A 90 -26.20 11.56 -42.45
N TYR A 91 -27.33 12.17 -42.06
CA TYR A 91 -28.02 11.84 -40.82
C TYR A 91 -28.40 10.36 -40.74
N LYS A 92 -28.84 9.76 -41.85
CA LYS A 92 -29.18 8.34 -41.91
C LYS A 92 -27.97 7.45 -41.63
N GLU A 93 -26.81 7.77 -42.22
CA GLU A 93 -25.57 7.01 -41.99
C GLU A 93 -24.99 7.22 -40.59
N VAL A 94 -25.00 8.46 -40.07
CA VAL A 94 -24.58 8.74 -38.69
C VAL A 94 -25.47 7.98 -37.70
N LYS A 95 -26.79 7.97 -37.89
CA LYS A 95 -27.73 7.23 -37.04
C LYS A 95 -27.51 5.72 -37.11
N LYS A 96 -27.13 5.19 -38.28
CA LYS A 96 -26.77 3.78 -38.46
C LYS A 96 -25.47 3.43 -37.72
N PHE A 97 -24.43 4.26 -37.86
CA PHE A 97 -23.18 4.10 -37.12
C PHE A 97 -23.40 4.19 -35.60
N GLN A 98 -24.20 5.16 -35.15
CA GLN A 98 -24.57 5.31 -33.74
C GLN A 98 -25.24 4.03 -33.20
N LYS A 99 -26.15 3.40 -33.95
CA LYS A 99 -26.77 2.12 -33.54
C LYS A 99 -25.75 0.99 -33.41
N ILE A 100 -24.81 0.89 -34.35
CA ILE A 100 -23.73 -0.10 -34.31
C ILE A 100 -22.83 0.15 -33.10
N CYS A 101 -22.45 1.40 -32.85
CA CYS A 101 -21.63 1.79 -31.70
C CYS A 101 -22.35 1.49 -30.39
N MET A 102 -23.63 1.85 -30.24
CA MET A 102 -24.43 1.52 -29.06
C MET A 102 -24.54 0.01 -28.82
N HIS A 103 -24.67 -0.80 -29.88
CA HIS A 103 -24.67 -2.26 -29.77
C HIS A 103 -23.31 -2.80 -29.35
N ALA A 104 -22.22 -2.23 -29.86
CA ALA A 104 -20.86 -2.58 -29.47
C ALA A 104 -20.60 -2.20 -27.99
N ILE A 105 -21.04 -1.03 -27.55
CA ILE A 105 -20.93 -0.58 -26.15
C ILE A 105 -21.67 -1.56 -25.22
N ARG A 106 -22.88 -2.00 -25.60
CA ARG A 106 -23.62 -3.03 -24.86
C ARG A 106 -22.88 -4.37 -24.77
N LYS A 107 -22.03 -4.67 -25.75
CA LYS A 107 -21.16 -5.85 -25.76
C LYS A 107 -19.82 -5.63 -25.05
N GLY A 108 -19.59 -4.43 -24.48
CA GLY A 108 -18.40 -4.12 -23.72
C GLY A 108 -17.34 -3.33 -24.48
N TYR A 109 -17.68 -2.68 -25.60
CA TYR A 109 -16.80 -1.70 -26.24
C TYR A 109 -16.61 -0.47 -25.34
N ASP A 110 -15.37 -0.10 -25.09
CA ASP A 110 -14.94 0.96 -24.17
C ASP A 110 -14.63 2.29 -24.87
N GLY A 111 -14.89 2.39 -26.18
CA GLY A 111 -14.63 3.60 -26.96
C GLY A 111 -13.16 3.77 -27.38
N LYS A 112 -12.27 2.83 -27.03
CA LYS A 112 -10.87 2.90 -27.40
C LYS A 112 -10.62 2.36 -28.81
N GLU A 113 -9.58 2.88 -29.46
CA GLU A 113 -9.20 2.48 -30.82
C GLU A 113 -8.44 1.15 -30.82
N PHE A 114 -8.65 0.39 -31.89
CA PHE A 114 -7.98 -0.87 -32.16
C PHE A 114 -6.46 -0.76 -32.02
N LYS A 115 -5.84 -1.64 -31.22
CA LYS A 115 -4.39 -1.71 -30.91
C LYS A 115 -3.78 -0.50 -30.19
N GLN A 116 -4.47 0.63 -30.13
CA GLN A 116 -3.95 1.81 -29.44
C GLN A 116 -4.15 1.77 -27.94
N ALA A 117 -5.10 1.00 -27.40
CA ALA A 117 -5.26 0.87 -25.95
C ALA A 117 -6.00 -0.42 -25.56
N ALA A 118 -5.47 -1.57 -25.99
CA ALA A 118 -5.99 -2.87 -25.60
C ALA A 118 -5.91 -3.06 -24.07
N GLN A 119 -7.04 -3.38 -23.44
CA GLN A 119 -7.10 -3.61 -22.00
C GLN A 119 -6.61 -5.02 -21.65
N TRP A 120 -6.88 -6.02 -22.50
CA TRP A 120 -6.48 -7.41 -22.29
C TRP A 120 -5.06 -7.70 -22.79
N THR A 121 -4.11 -6.83 -22.42
CA THR A 121 -2.68 -7.18 -22.48
C THR A 121 -2.32 -8.10 -21.31
N PHE A 122 -1.16 -8.77 -21.35
CA PHE A 122 -0.72 -9.65 -20.26
C PHE A 122 -0.73 -8.94 -18.89
N THR A 123 -0.19 -7.72 -18.84
CA THR A 123 -0.13 -6.93 -17.60
C THR A 123 -1.52 -6.40 -17.18
N GLY A 124 -2.37 -6.06 -18.15
CA GLY A 124 -3.78 -5.70 -17.87
C GLY A 124 -4.57 -6.88 -17.29
N ALA A 125 -4.40 -8.08 -17.85
CA ALA A 125 -5.01 -9.31 -17.35
C ALA A 125 -4.44 -9.75 -16.00
N PHE A 126 -3.13 -9.52 -15.76
CA PHE A 126 -2.50 -9.73 -14.45
C PHE A 126 -3.13 -8.83 -13.39
N LEU A 127 -3.28 -7.54 -13.71
CA LEU A 127 -3.92 -6.63 -12.79
C LEU A 127 -5.39 -6.97 -12.58
N TYR A 128 -6.13 -7.34 -13.63
CA TYR A 128 -7.50 -7.83 -13.48
C TYR A 128 -7.56 -8.98 -12.47
N SER A 129 -6.69 -9.98 -12.64
CA SER A 129 -6.59 -11.13 -11.74
C SER A 129 -6.27 -10.72 -10.31
N LEU A 130 -5.33 -9.78 -10.13
CA LEU A 130 -5.00 -9.20 -8.83
C LEU A 130 -6.22 -8.50 -8.22
N THR A 131 -6.94 -7.66 -8.96
CA THR A 131 -8.11 -6.92 -8.46
C THR A 131 -9.30 -7.81 -8.10
N VAL A 132 -9.42 -8.99 -8.73
CA VAL A 132 -10.44 -9.99 -8.41
C VAL A 132 -10.10 -10.65 -7.06
N ILE A 133 -8.85 -11.09 -6.86
CA ILE A 133 -8.47 -11.74 -5.60
C ILE A 133 -8.36 -10.76 -4.42
N THR A 134 -7.98 -9.50 -4.68
CA THR A 134 -7.92 -8.45 -3.65
C THR A 134 -9.27 -7.80 -3.38
N THR A 135 -10.33 -8.21 -4.09
CA THR A 135 -11.69 -7.67 -3.95
C THR A 135 -11.81 -6.16 -4.24
N ILE A 136 -10.83 -5.56 -4.92
CA ILE A 136 -10.89 -4.15 -5.36
C ILE A 136 -11.90 -4.01 -6.50
N GLY A 137 -11.78 -4.85 -7.53
CA GLY A 137 -12.75 -4.94 -8.62
C GLY A 137 -13.09 -3.63 -9.35
N TYR A 138 -12.10 -2.95 -9.95
CA TYR A 138 -12.31 -1.68 -10.70
C TYR A 138 -13.46 -1.69 -11.73
N GLY A 139 -13.85 -2.86 -12.26
CA GLY A 139 -14.98 -3.00 -13.17
C GLY A 139 -14.76 -2.50 -14.60
N ASN A 140 -13.81 -1.59 -14.83
CA ASN A 140 -13.45 -1.07 -16.15
C ASN A 140 -12.96 -2.18 -17.10
N THR A 141 -11.92 -2.91 -16.68
CA THR A 141 -11.52 -4.18 -17.32
C THR A 141 -12.29 -5.30 -16.64
N SER A 142 -13.37 -5.77 -17.26
CA SER A 142 -14.18 -6.88 -16.73
C SER A 142 -14.49 -7.88 -17.83
N ALA A 143 -14.51 -9.17 -17.47
CA ALA A 143 -14.82 -10.24 -18.41
C ALA A 143 -16.22 -10.04 -19.01
N LYS A 144 -16.30 -9.92 -20.34
CA LYS A 144 -17.54 -9.67 -21.06
C LYS A 144 -18.13 -10.97 -21.59
N THR A 145 -17.28 -11.94 -21.93
CA THR A 145 -17.73 -13.23 -22.47
C THR A 145 -18.40 -14.09 -21.40
N TYR A 146 -19.29 -14.99 -21.83
CA TYR A 146 -19.94 -15.95 -20.93
C TYR A 146 -18.92 -16.86 -20.23
N ILE A 147 -17.91 -17.30 -20.98
CA ILE A 147 -16.82 -18.14 -20.47
C ILE A 147 -15.97 -17.36 -19.47
N GLY A 148 -15.54 -16.14 -19.80
CA GLY A 148 -14.74 -15.30 -18.91
C GLY A 148 -15.45 -14.95 -17.61
N LYS A 149 -16.77 -14.69 -17.64
CA LYS A 149 -17.59 -14.48 -16.43
C LYS A 149 -17.60 -15.72 -15.54
N THR A 150 -17.83 -16.90 -16.13
CA THR A 150 -17.85 -18.17 -15.40
C THR A 150 -16.49 -18.46 -14.77
N LEU A 151 -15.40 -18.26 -15.52
CA LEU A 151 -14.03 -18.41 -15.02
C LEU A 151 -13.72 -17.41 -13.90
N THR A 152 -14.21 -16.18 -13.99
CA THR A 152 -14.04 -15.17 -12.94
C THR A 152 -14.69 -15.62 -11.62
N MET A 153 -15.89 -16.19 -11.67
CA MET A 153 -16.56 -16.71 -10.47
C MET A 153 -15.75 -17.85 -9.82
N LEU A 154 -15.29 -18.82 -10.63
CA LEU A 154 -14.49 -19.95 -10.13
C LEU A 154 -13.13 -19.49 -9.58
N TYR A 155 -12.52 -18.51 -10.25
CA TYR A 155 -11.26 -17.91 -9.82
C TYR A 155 -11.41 -17.15 -8.51
N ALA A 156 -12.49 -16.39 -8.32
CA ALA A 156 -12.76 -15.67 -7.07
C ALA A 156 -12.98 -16.61 -5.87
N ILE A 157 -13.67 -17.73 -6.06
CA ILE A 157 -13.95 -18.72 -5.00
C ILE A 157 -12.64 -19.24 -4.35
N ILE A 158 -11.60 -19.44 -5.14
CA ILE A 158 -10.29 -19.93 -4.66
C ILE A 158 -9.39 -18.75 -4.27
N GLY A 159 -9.40 -17.69 -5.07
CA GLY A 159 -8.51 -16.55 -4.93
C GLY A 159 -8.78 -15.69 -3.70
N ILE A 160 -10.04 -15.44 -3.35
CA ILE A 160 -10.38 -14.58 -2.20
C ILE A 160 -9.93 -15.22 -0.87
N PRO A 161 -10.24 -16.51 -0.56
CA PRO A 161 -9.71 -17.15 0.64
C PRO A 161 -8.18 -17.18 0.68
N LEU A 162 -7.53 -17.45 -0.46
CA LEU A 162 -6.08 -17.42 -0.57
C LEU A 162 -5.52 -16.02 -0.24
N MET A 163 -6.16 -14.96 -0.74
CA MET A 163 -5.78 -13.58 -0.44
C MET A 163 -5.98 -13.23 1.04
N LEU A 164 -7.08 -13.67 1.66
CA LEU A 164 -7.33 -13.43 3.09
C LEU A 164 -6.27 -14.12 3.98
N LEU A 165 -5.88 -15.35 3.64
CA LEU A 165 -4.79 -16.05 4.33
C LEU A 165 -3.46 -15.31 4.17
N PHE A 166 -3.18 -14.83 2.97
CA PHE A 166 -2.01 -14.00 2.72
C PHE A 166 -2.03 -12.70 3.54
N LEU A 167 -3.16 -11.97 3.55
CA LEU A 167 -3.31 -10.72 4.29
C LEU A 167 -3.11 -10.89 5.79
N THR A 168 -3.72 -11.91 6.38
CA THR A 168 -3.56 -12.21 7.81
C THR A 168 -2.09 -12.43 8.15
N ASN A 169 -1.40 -13.20 7.30
CA ASN A 169 -0.02 -13.58 7.54
C ASN A 169 0.97 -12.41 7.32
N ILE A 170 0.83 -11.69 6.21
CA ILE A 170 1.69 -10.54 5.91
C ILE A 170 1.45 -9.40 6.91
N GLY A 171 0.21 -9.22 7.37
CA GLY A 171 -0.16 -8.24 8.39
C GLY A 171 0.60 -8.45 9.69
N ASP A 172 0.71 -9.70 10.17
CA ASP A 172 1.46 -10.05 11.37
C ASP A 172 2.97 -9.80 11.24
N VAL A 173 3.54 -10.17 10.09
CA VAL A 173 4.95 -9.92 9.78
C VAL A 173 5.23 -8.43 9.76
N MET A 174 4.40 -7.66 9.05
CA MET A 174 4.53 -6.21 8.97
C MET A 174 4.35 -5.56 10.35
N ALA A 175 3.40 -6.01 11.16
CA ALA A 175 3.19 -5.49 12.50
C ALA A 175 4.41 -5.75 13.42
N LYS A 176 5.08 -6.90 13.29
CA LYS A 176 6.34 -7.19 14.02
C LYS A 176 7.48 -6.27 13.56
N ILE A 177 7.66 -6.11 12.25
CA ILE A 177 8.64 -5.18 11.68
C ILE A 177 8.34 -3.76 12.15
N PHE A 178 7.07 -3.37 12.18
CA PHE A 178 6.64 -2.03 12.58
C PHE A 178 6.90 -1.76 14.07
N ARG A 179 6.58 -2.71 14.96
CA ARG A 179 6.94 -2.63 16.39
C ARG A 179 8.46 -2.54 16.59
N PHE A 180 9.23 -3.31 15.80
CA PHE A 180 10.68 -3.26 15.83
C PHE A 180 11.22 -1.89 15.39
N LEU A 181 10.72 -1.34 14.27
CA LEU A 181 11.07 -0.01 13.79
C LEU A 181 10.68 1.07 14.80
N TYR A 182 9.50 0.98 15.41
CA TYR A 182 9.05 1.89 16.45
C TYR A 182 9.95 1.85 17.69
N ALA A 183 10.28 0.65 18.17
CA ALA A 183 11.24 0.48 19.26
C ALA A 183 12.62 1.06 18.91
N GLN A 184 13.07 0.88 17.66
CA GLN A 184 14.33 1.46 17.19
C GLN A 184 14.27 2.99 17.12
N SER A 185 13.15 3.58 16.68
CA SER A 185 12.93 5.03 16.67
C SER A 185 12.93 5.61 18.08
N ILE A 186 12.30 4.92 19.04
CA ILE A 186 12.33 5.29 20.46
C ILE A 186 13.77 5.27 20.98
N ARG A 187 14.52 4.18 20.75
CA ARG A 187 15.93 4.06 21.14
C ARG A 187 16.80 5.15 20.50
N LEU A 188 16.52 5.52 19.25
CA LEU A 188 17.24 6.59 18.56
C LEU A 188 16.92 7.96 19.17
N LYS A 189 15.64 8.26 19.43
CA LYS A 189 15.19 9.48 20.11
C LYS A 189 15.88 9.64 21.47
N PHE A 190 15.89 8.59 22.29
CA PHE A 190 16.55 8.63 23.59
C PHE A 190 18.07 8.73 23.48
N ARG A 191 18.71 8.05 22.52
CA ARG A 191 20.14 8.25 22.24
C ARG A 191 20.44 9.71 21.85
N LEU A 192 19.60 10.34 21.04
CA LEU A 192 19.76 11.75 20.65
C LEU A 192 19.55 12.71 21.84
N ILE A 193 18.53 12.48 22.68
CA ILE A 193 18.30 13.27 23.89
C ILE A 193 19.49 13.16 24.85
N LEU A 194 19.94 11.94 25.14
CA LEU A 194 21.10 11.69 26.00
C LEU A 194 22.36 12.32 25.41
N TRP A 195 22.55 12.26 24.10
CA TRP A 195 23.68 12.90 23.42
C TRP A 195 23.62 14.43 23.51
N HIS A 196 22.45 15.04 23.35
CA HIS A 196 22.25 16.48 23.52
C HIS A 196 22.51 16.91 24.98
N LYS A 197 21.98 16.16 25.97
CA LYS A 197 22.24 16.41 27.39
C LYS A 197 23.74 16.29 27.71
N LYS A 198 24.41 15.25 27.21
CA LYS A 198 25.87 15.04 27.38
C LYS A 198 26.69 16.19 26.79
N ARG A 199 26.33 16.67 25.59
CA ARG A 199 26.98 17.84 24.96
C ARG A 199 26.78 19.11 25.77
N LYS A 200 25.56 19.35 26.29
CA LYS A 200 25.25 20.53 27.10
C LYS A 200 26.01 20.51 28.43
N ALA A 201 26.04 19.37 29.11
CA ALA A 201 26.82 19.17 30.33
C ALA A 201 28.33 19.41 30.09
N ALA A 202 28.89 18.87 29.00
CA ALA A 202 30.31 19.11 28.67
C ALA A 202 30.65 20.58 28.41
N LYS A 203 29.73 21.37 27.83
CA LYS A 203 29.90 22.82 27.69
C LYS A 203 29.86 23.55 29.03
N ILE A 204 28.93 23.18 29.92
CA ILE A 204 28.81 23.77 31.27
C ILE A 204 30.07 23.47 32.09
N ARG A 205 30.55 22.21 32.09
CA ARG A 205 31.81 21.83 32.77
C ARG A 205 33.00 22.67 32.29
N ARG A 206 33.12 22.91 30.97
CA ARG A 206 34.17 23.77 30.41
C ARG A 206 34.04 25.22 30.89
N ALA A 207 32.84 25.79 30.88
CA ALA A 207 32.60 27.15 31.37
C ALA A 207 32.91 27.28 32.88
N ASN A 208 32.44 26.34 33.70
CA ASN A 208 32.74 26.30 35.13
C ASN A 208 34.23 26.12 35.42
N SER A 209 34.94 25.30 34.64
CA SER A 209 36.39 25.13 34.75
C SER A 209 37.17 26.42 34.40
N LEU A 210 36.61 27.26 33.53
CA LEU A 210 37.20 28.57 33.20
C LEU A 210 36.89 29.59 34.29
N VAL A 211 35.65 29.64 34.78
CA VAL A 211 35.25 30.55 35.88
C VAL A 211 36.07 30.25 37.13
N SER A 212 36.16 29.00 37.57
CA SER A 212 36.97 28.60 38.73
C SER A 212 38.46 28.96 38.57
N ARG A 213 39.01 28.83 37.35
CA ARG A 213 40.38 29.29 37.03
C ARG A 213 40.54 30.79 37.11
N LEU A 214 39.57 31.56 36.60
CA LEU A 214 39.55 33.02 36.69
C LEU A 214 39.44 33.46 38.15
N THR A 215 38.46 32.97 38.91
CA THR A 215 38.30 33.28 40.35
C THR A 215 39.57 32.97 41.14
N ARG A 216 40.25 31.84 40.85
CA ARG A 216 41.54 31.52 41.47
C ARG A 216 42.65 32.50 41.07
N ALA A 217 42.75 32.88 39.79
CA ALA A 217 43.73 33.86 39.32
C ALA A 217 43.48 35.27 39.91
N HIS A 218 42.22 35.63 40.15
CA HIS A 218 41.84 36.91 40.74
C HIS A 218 42.15 36.94 42.24
N ARG A 219 41.93 35.82 42.94
CA ARG A 219 42.32 35.64 44.34
C ARG A 219 43.83 35.77 44.54
N VAL A 220 44.66 35.17 43.66
CA VAL A 220 46.14 35.31 43.70
C VAL A 220 46.61 36.75 43.48
N LYS A 221 45.81 37.59 42.81
CA LYS A 221 46.14 39.01 42.57
C LYS A 221 45.63 39.94 43.69
N ALA A 222 44.71 39.49 44.53
CA ALA A 222 44.09 40.26 45.61
C ALA A 222 44.72 39.99 47.00
N ASP A 223 45.51 38.92 47.15
CA ASP A 223 46.23 38.65 48.40
C ASP A 223 47.47 39.52 48.54
N SER A 224 47.24 40.75 49.02
CA SER A 224 48.18 41.50 49.85
C SER A 224 47.59 41.92 51.21
N SER A 225 46.35 41.55 51.57
CA SER A 225 45.88 41.62 52.97
C SER A 225 44.51 40.96 53.18
N ILE A 226 44.38 40.30 54.34
CA ILE A 226 43.18 39.83 55.07
C ILE A 226 42.78 38.35 54.87
N ASP A 227 42.99 37.60 55.97
CA ASP A 227 42.42 36.29 56.26
C ASP A 227 40.89 36.28 56.13
N SER A 228 40.36 35.46 55.22
CA SER A 228 38.97 34.99 55.34
C SER A 228 38.77 33.58 54.78
N PHE A 229 38.16 32.77 55.65
CA PHE A 229 37.44 31.52 55.46
C PHE A 229 37.57 30.83 54.09
N ALA A 230 38.28 29.70 54.10
CA ALA A 230 38.28 28.75 53.00
C ALA A 230 36.90 28.04 52.89
N VAL A 231 35.95 28.65 52.17
CA VAL A 231 34.85 27.90 51.55
C VAL A 231 35.41 27.27 50.27
N GLY A 232 36.21 26.23 50.45
CA GLY A 232 36.64 25.36 49.36
C GLY A 232 35.48 24.45 48.99
N GLY A 233 35.02 24.49 47.73
CA GLY A 233 33.97 23.60 47.26
C GLY A 233 34.43 22.72 46.10
N PRO A 234 34.88 21.48 46.36
CA PRO A 234 34.74 20.35 45.44
C PRO A 234 33.26 20.04 45.12
N ASP A 235 32.35 20.47 46.02
CA ASP A 235 30.93 20.10 46.03
C ASP A 235 30.13 20.50 44.79
N VAL A 236 30.34 21.67 44.20
CA VAL A 236 29.43 22.17 43.15
C VAL A 236 29.59 21.40 41.83
N GLU A 237 30.82 21.03 41.47
CA GLU A 237 31.10 20.28 40.23
C GLU A 237 30.68 18.80 40.37
N ASP A 238 30.87 18.22 41.55
CA ASP A 238 30.42 16.86 41.88
C ASP A 238 28.89 16.79 41.97
N LEU A 239 28.23 17.78 42.59
CA LEU A 239 26.77 17.89 42.65
C LEU A 239 26.15 18.06 41.24
N LEU A 240 26.76 18.87 40.37
CA LEU A 240 26.34 19.02 38.98
C LEU A 240 26.53 17.72 38.19
N THR A 241 27.59 16.97 38.46
CA THR A 241 27.86 15.69 37.80
C THR A 241 26.87 14.62 38.24
N ALA A 242 26.59 14.52 39.54
CA ALA A 242 25.56 13.64 40.10
C ALA A 242 24.17 13.97 39.55
N ARG A 243 23.82 15.27 39.43
CA ARG A 243 22.53 15.69 38.86
C ARG A 243 22.37 15.29 37.39
N VAL A 244 23.44 15.40 36.59
CA VAL A 244 23.44 14.97 35.19
C VAL A 244 23.32 13.45 35.06
N GLU A 245 23.93 12.68 35.96
CA GLU A 245 23.80 11.22 35.98
C GLU A 245 22.39 10.77 36.38
N MET A 246 21.80 11.38 37.41
CA MET A 246 20.39 11.16 37.81
C MET A 246 19.43 11.43 36.65
N GLU A 247 19.56 12.57 35.99
CA GLU A 247 18.75 12.91 34.80
C GLU A 247 18.95 11.94 33.62
N GLN A 248 20.09 11.26 33.53
CA GLN A 248 20.34 10.25 32.50
C GLN A 248 19.72 8.89 32.86
N LEU A 249 19.72 8.54 34.16
CA LEU A 249 19.08 7.32 34.66
C LEU A 249 17.57 7.39 34.51
N GLU A 250 16.93 8.50 34.89
CA GLU A 250 15.48 8.71 34.69
C GLU A 250 15.09 8.58 33.20
N VAL A 251 15.90 9.15 32.30
CA VAL A 251 15.68 9.06 30.86
C VAL A 251 15.85 7.61 30.34
N ARG A 252 16.73 6.81 30.95
CA ARG A 252 16.90 5.39 30.60
C ARG A 252 15.78 4.52 31.15
N GLU A 253 15.35 4.74 32.39
CA GLU A 253 14.23 4.02 33.00
C GLU A 253 12.93 4.30 32.27
N THR A 254 12.65 5.57 31.96
CA THR A 254 11.48 5.94 31.14
C THR A 254 11.53 5.30 29.75
N ALA A 255 12.72 5.20 29.13
CA ALA A 255 12.90 4.50 27.86
C ALA A 255 12.66 2.99 27.98
N GLN A 256 13.13 2.36 29.06
CA GLN A 256 12.91 0.94 29.33
C GLN A 256 11.43 0.64 29.59
N ALA A 257 10.75 1.44 30.41
CA ALA A 257 9.32 1.31 30.65
C ALA A 257 8.49 1.46 29.35
N GLN A 258 8.86 2.39 28.47
CA GLN A 258 8.24 2.56 27.15
C GLN A 258 8.53 1.39 26.19
N LEU A 259 9.70 0.75 26.31
CA LEU A 259 10.08 -0.43 25.52
C LEU A 259 9.55 -1.74 26.07
N GLU A 260 9.18 -1.80 27.34
CA GLU A 260 8.53 -2.96 27.96
C GLU A 260 7.04 -3.00 27.61
N LYS A 261 6.42 -1.81 27.52
CA LYS A 261 5.03 -1.63 27.08
C LYS A 261 4.95 -1.19 25.60
N ILE A 262 5.47 -2.01 24.67
CA ILE A 262 5.37 -1.70 23.22
C ILE A 262 3.92 -1.89 22.75
N SER A 263 3.07 -0.92 23.06
CA SER A 263 1.80 -0.69 22.40
C SER A 263 2.00 0.45 21.40
N VAL A 264 2.05 0.13 20.12
CA VAL A 264 2.14 1.14 19.06
C VAL A 264 0.84 1.95 19.10
N PRO A 265 0.89 3.29 19.21
CA PRO A 265 -0.33 4.08 19.26
C PRO A 265 -1.06 4.06 17.92
N LEU A 266 -2.38 3.87 17.92
CA LEU A 266 -3.22 3.89 16.70
C LEU A 266 -3.01 5.14 15.83
N SER A 267 -2.75 6.30 16.44
CA SER A 267 -2.49 7.54 15.72
C SER A 267 -1.29 7.43 14.78
N LEU A 268 -0.25 6.70 15.18
CA LEU A 268 0.95 6.49 14.38
C LEU A 268 0.70 5.49 13.24
N VAL A 269 -0.18 4.51 13.44
CA VAL A 269 -0.64 3.57 12.39
C VAL A 269 -1.49 4.29 11.33
N VAL A 270 -2.42 5.15 11.76
CA VAL A 270 -3.22 5.97 10.84
C VAL A 270 -2.32 6.96 10.09
N LEU A 271 -1.34 7.55 10.77
CA LEU A 271 -0.37 8.45 10.14
C LEU A 271 0.47 7.74 9.07
N THR A 272 0.90 6.50 9.30
CA THR A 272 1.68 5.76 8.29
C THR A 272 0.83 5.38 7.09
N MET A 273 -0.44 5.00 7.31
CA MET A 273 -1.39 4.77 6.22
C MET A 273 -1.64 6.06 5.41
N PHE A 274 -1.81 7.19 6.08
CA PHE A 274 -1.96 8.49 5.42
C PHE A 274 -0.70 8.88 4.63
N ALA A 275 0.49 8.69 5.21
CA ALA A 275 1.75 8.95 4.53
C ALA A 275 1.90 8.06 3.27
N TYR A 276 1.45 6.82 3.33
CA TYR A 276 1.45 5.91 2.19
C TYR A 276 0.49 6.37 1.07
N LEU A 277 -0.69 6.87 1.43
CA LEU A 277 -1.63 7.49 0.48
C LEU A 277 -1.02 8.72 -0.18
N VAL A 278 -0.37 9.60 0.59
CA VAL A 278 0.31 10.80 0.06
C VAL A 278 1.47 10.42 -0.85
N ALA A 279 2.27 9.41 -0.48
CA ALA A 279 3.36 8.91 -1.33
C ALA A 279 2.83 8.38 -2.67
N GLY A 280 1.76 7.59 -2.66
CA GLY A 280 1.07 7.15 -3.88
C GLY A 280 0.51 8.31 -4.69
N THR A 281 -0.06 9.30 -4.02
CA THR A 281 -0.62 10.51 -4.66
C THR A 281 0.45 11.26 -5.46
N ILE A 282 1.64 11.44 -4.87
CA ILE A 282 2.79 12.08 -5.53
C ILE A 282 3.24 11.25 -6.73
N LEU A 283 3.35 9.93 -6.55
CA LEU A 283 3.74 9.00 -7.62
C LEU A 283 2.81 9.09 -8.84
N PHE A 284 1.50 8.92 -8.63
CA PHE A 284 0.53 8.92 -9.73
C PHE A 284 0.27 10.31 -10.32
N LYS A 285 0.39 11.38 -9.51
CA LYS A 285 0.36 12.75 -10.02
C LYS A 285 1.48 12.99 -11.04
N LEU A 286 2.70 12.55 -10.73
CA LEU A 286 3.85 12.74 -11.63
C LEU A 286 3.76 11.87 -12.89
N TRP A 287 3.17 10.69 -12.80
CA TRP A 287 3.10 9.76 -13.95
C TRP A 287 1.92 9.96 -14.87
N GLU A 288 0.74 10.24 -14.34
CA GLU A 288 -0.49 10.37 -15.11
C GLU A 288 -0.86 11.83 -15.40
N GLY A 289 -0.13 12.79 -14.80
CA GLY A 289 -0.43 14.21 -14.94
C GLY A 289 -1.76 14.62 -14.29
N TRP A 290 -2.32 13.77 -13.43
CA TRP A 290 -3.55 14.04 -12.70
C TRP A 290 -3.38 15.15 -11.66
N THR A 291 -4.48 15.77 -11.27
CA THR A 291 -4.47 16.70 -10.12
C THR A 291 -4.19 15.93 -8.82
N PHE A 292 -3.77 16.65 -7.77
CA PHE A 292 -3.50 16.04 -6.47
C PHE A 292 -4.73 15.30 -5.92
N LEU A 293 -5.92 15.91 -6.04
CA LEU A 293 -7.17 15.32 -5.53
C LEU A 293 -7.52 14.03 -6.27
N GLU A 294 -7.36 14.00 -7.59
CA GLU A 294 -7.67 12.83 -8.41
C GLU A 294 -6.72 11.66 -8.11
N SER A 295 -5.42 11.95 -7.96
CA SER A 295 -4.44 10.94 -7.55
C SER A 295 -4.69 10.43 -6.14
N PHE A 296 -5.04 11.31 -5.20
CA PHE A 296 -5.36 10.91 -3.83
C PHE A 296 -6.64 10.07 -3.79
N TYR A 297 -7.66 10.49 -4.52
CA TYR A 297 -8.91 9.76 -4.68
C TYR A 297 -8.66 8.36 -5.25
N PHE A 298 -7.87 8.24 -6.32
CA PHE A 298 -7.47 6.94 -6.87
C PHE A 298 -6.78 6.05 -5.82
N CYS A 299 -5.75 6.57 -5.12
CA CYS A 299 -5.08 5.82 -4.07
C CYS A 299 -6.06 5.38 -2.96
N TYR A 300 -6.94 6.27 -2.52
CA TYR A 300 -7.92 6.01 -1.47
C TYR A 300 -8.90 4.91 -1.87
N ILE A 301 -9.60 5.03 -3.00
CA ILE A 301 -10.61 4.04 -3.44
C ILE A 301 -9.99 2.68 -3.73
N SER A 302 -8.72 2.66 -4.17
CA SER A 302 -8.02 1.44 -4.54
C SER A 302 -7.58 0.66 -3.32
N LEU A 303 -6.99 1.35 -2.32
CA LEU A 303 -6.55 0.70 -1.10
C LEU A 303 -7.73 0.31 -0.21
N THR A 304 -8.76 1.14 -0.10
CA THR A 304 -9.99 0.79 0.65
C THR A 304 -10.85 -0.29 -0.02
N THR A 305 -10.38 -0.86 -1.14
CA THR A 305 -11.06 -1.88 -1.93
C THR A 305 -12.48 -1.48 -2.37
N ILE A 306 -12.75 -0.18 -2.54
CA ILE A 306 -14.00 0.32 -3.12
C ILE A 306 -13.95 0.15 -4.64
N GLY A 307 -12.83 0.54 -5.25
CA GLY A 307 -12.51 0.28 -6.65
C GLY A 307 -13.57 0.72 -7.66
N PHE A 308 -13.91 2.01 -7.72
CA PHE A 308 -14.84 2.51 -8.76
C PHE A 308 -14.31 2.39 -10.19
N GLY A 309 -12.98 2.40 -10.37
CA GLY A 309 -12.31 2.18 -11.67
C GLY A 309 -12.58 3.24 -12.74
N ASP A 310 -13.10 4.39 -12.33
CA ASP A 310 -13.25 5.59 -13.13
C ASP A 310 -11.90 6.18 -13.56
N ARG A 311 -10.89 6.05 -12.70
CA ARG A 311 -9.49 6.38 -13.02
C ARG A 311 -8.58 5.21 -12.75
N PHE A 312 -7.65 5.01 -13.68
CA PHE A 312 -6.75 3.87 -13.63
C PHE A 312 -5.46 4.19 -14.41
N PRO A 313 -4.26 4.06 -13.79
CA PRO A 313 -3.00 4.39 -14.43
C PRO A 313 -2.72 3.46 -15.62
N GLY A 314 -2.13 4.00 -16.69
CA GLY A 314 -1.91 3.24 -17.92
C GLY A 314 -3.14 3.06 -18.82
N ALA A 315 -4.31 3.58 -18.44
CA ALA A 315 -5.52 3.53 -19.30
C ALA A 315 -5.40 4.43 -20.55
N SER A 316 -4.58 5.49 -20.46
CA SER A 316 -4.38 6.51 -21.51
C SER A 316 -3.15 6.26 -22.39
N VAL A 317 -2.26 5.36 -21.97
CA VAL A 317 -1.02 5.05 -22.68
C VAL A 317 -1.23 3.71 -23.37
N GLY A 318 -1.06 3.68 -24.69
CA GLY A 318 -1.31 2.47 -25.48
C GLY A 318 -0.40 1.29 -25.18
N ASN A 319 -0.19 0.41 -26.16
CA ASN A 319 0.71 -0.74 -26.02
C ASN A 319 2.21 -0.37 -25.96
N ASN A 320 2.56 0.78 -25.38
CA ASN A 320 3.92 1.28 -25.21
C ASN A 320 4.54 0.68 -23.93
N LYS A 321 5.87 0.56 -23.91
CA LYS A 321 6.63 0.05 -22.76
C LYS A 321 6.31 0.84 -21.47
N ASP A 322 6.15 2.14 -21.59
CA ASP A 322 5.80 3.04 -20.47
C ASP A 322 4.46 2.66 -19.80
N ALA A 323 3.47 2.21 -20.58
CA ALA A 323 2.19 1.77 -20.02
C ALA A 323 2.39 0.50 -19.18
N GLN A 324 3.17 -0.45 -19.68
CA GLN A 324 3.44 -1.70 -18.99
C GLN A 324 4.18 -1.46 -17.67
N GLU A 325 5.18 -0.57 -17.66
CA GLU A 325 5.91 -0.19 -16.45
C GLU A 325 4.98 0.43 -15.40
N LYS A 326 4.10 1.36 -15.82
CA LYS A 326 3.11 1.99 -14.94
C LYS A 326 2.16 0.97 -14.32
N LEU A 327 1.67 -0.01 -15.09
CA LEU A 327 0.77 -1.05 -14.61
C LEU A 327 1.45 -2.01 -13.62
N VAL A 328 2.71 -2.39 -13.87
CA VAL A 328 3.48 -3.24 -12.96
C VAL A 328 3.69 -2.53 -11.64
N ILE A 329 4.12 -1.27 -11.65
CA ILE A 329 4.38 -0.54 -10.41
C ILE A 329 3.07 -0.24 -9.67
N THR A 330 1.97 0.00 -10.39
CA THR A 330 0.63 0.07 -9.79
C THR A 330 0.29 -1.23 -9.07
N SER A 331 0.55 -2.38 -9.68
CA SER A 331 0.27 -3.69 -9.07
C SER A 331 1.09 -3.91 -7.78
N VAL A 332 2.37 -3.52 -7.80
CA VAL A 332 3.24 -3.58 -6.61
C VAL A 332 2.75 -2.63 -5.51
N TYR A 333 2.34 -1.41 -5.88
CA TYR A 333 1.75 -0.44 -4.96
C TYR A 333 0.49 -1.02 -4.31
N LEU A 334 -0.44 -1.55 -5.09
CA LEU A 334 -1.67 -2.14 -4.55
C LEU A 334 -1.38 -3.33 -3.62
N LEU A 335 -0.47 -4.23 -4.00
CA LEU A 335 -0.12 -5.39 -3.17
C LEU A 335 0.51 -4.98 -1.83
N PHE A 336 1.43 -4.00 -1.86
CA PHE A 336 2.05 -3.50 -0.63
C PHE A 336 1.06 -2.70 0.23
N GLY A 337 0.22 -1.87 -0.39
CA GLY A 337 -0.82 -1.12 0.32
C GLY A 337 -1.84 -2.02 1.00
N MET A 338 -2.21 -3.13 0.37
CA MET A 338 -3.05 -4.16 0.98
C MET A 338 -2.37 -4.83 2.18
N ALA A 339 -1.05 -5.10 2.11
CA ALA A 339 -0.30 -5.61 3.25
C ALA A 339 -0.22 -4.59 4.41
N LEU A 340 -0.08 -3.29 4.11
CA LEU A 340 -0.15 -2.22 5.12
C LEU A 340 -1.53 -2.13 5.76
N LEU A 341 -2.61 -2.26 4.99
CA LEU A 341 -3.96 -2.28 5.52
C LEU A 341 -4.20 -3.47 6.45
N ALA A 342 -3.72 -4.66 6.08
CA ALA A 342 -3.80 -5.82 6.96
C ALA A 342 -3.04 -5.61 8.27
N MET A 343 -1.85 -4.99 8.22
CA MET A 343 -1.12 -4.59 9.43
C MET A 343 -1.93 -3.62 10.28
N CYS A 344 -2.53 -2.59 9.65
CA CYS A 344 -3.35 -1.60 10.36
C CYS A 344 -4.54 -2.26 11.04
N PHE A 345 -5.21 -3.20 10.35
CA PHE A 345 -6.32 -3.96 10.90
C PHE A 345 -5.88 -4.82 12.08
N ASN A 346 -4.78 -5.57 11.96
CA ASN A 346 -4.28 -6.42 13.04
C ASN A 346 -3.92 -5.59 14.29
N LEU A 347 -3.21 -4.47 14.12
CA LEU A 347 -2.86 -3.57 15.23
C LEU A 347 -4.08 -2.92 15.88
N ALA A 348 -5.04 -2.45 15.06
CA ALA A 348 -6.27 -1.87 15.56
C ALA A 348 -7.12 -2.91 16.33
N GLN A 349 -7.20 -4.14 15.80
CA GLN A 349 -7.89 -5.25 16.44
C GLN A 349 -7.28 -5.58 17.81
N GLU A 350 -5.95 -5.67 17.92
CA GLU A 350 -5.27 -5.88 19.20
C GLU A 350 -5.58 -4.76 20.21
N GLU A 351 -5.52 -3.50 19.80
CA GLU A 351 -5.80 -2.36 20.69
C GLU A 351 -7.26 -2.36 21.16
N VAL A 352 -8.21 -2.64 20.25
CA VAL A 352 -9.63 -2.75 20.59
C VAL A 352 -9.86 -3.91 21.58
N GLN A 353 -9.22 -5.06 21.37
CA GLN A 353 -9.33 -6.20 22.30
C GLN A 353 -8.80 -5.85 23.70
N VAL A 354 -7.67 -5.15 23.79
CA VAL A 354 -7.08 -4.72 25.08
C VAL A 354 -8.01 -3.73 25.79
N LYS A 355 -8.52 -2.71 25.08
CA LYS A 355 -9.46 -1.73 25.68
C LYS A 355 -10.76 -2.39 26.12
N THR A 356 -11.29 -3.32 25.33
CA THR A 356 -12.52 -4.03 25.67
C THR A 356 -12.34 -4.88 26.94
N ARG A 357 -11.20 -5.57 27.09
CA ARG A 357 -10.87 -6.30 28.32
C ARG A 357 -10.76 -5.37 29.52
N TRP A 358 -10.06 -4.24 29.38
CA TRP A 358 -9.94 -3.24 30.43
C TRP A 358 -11.31 -2.68 30.87
N ILE A 359 -12.20 -2.39 29.93
CA ILE A 359 -13.57 -1.96 30.21
C ILE A 359 -14.35 -3.04 30.97
N ALA A 360 -14.26 -4.30 30.52
CA ALA A 360 -14.95 -5.41 31.16
C ALA A 360 -14.47 -5.64 32.61
N ASP A 361 -13.16 -5.58 32.85
CA ASP A 361 -12.58 -5.72 34.18
C ASP A 361 -12.99 -4.55 35.10
N HIS A 362 -13.09 -3.33 34.56
CA HIS A 362 -13.52 -2.15 35.30
C HIS A 362 -15.00 -2.20 35.71
N PHE A 363 -15.87 -2.73 34.84
CA PHE A 363 -17.27 -2.95 35.21
C PHE A 363 -17.44 -4.05 36.25
N ARG A 364 -16.63 -5.12 36.16
CA ARG A 364 -16.65 -6.20 37.13
C ARG A 364 -16.19 -5.75 38.51
N SER A 365 -15.09 -5.00 38.61
CA SER A 365 -14.63 -4.48 39.91
C SER A 365 -15.63 -3.54 40.56
N LYS A 366 -16.34 -2.75 39.75
CA LYS A 366 -17.37 -1.83 40.27
C LYS A 366 -18.61 -2.55 40.79
N GLN A 367 -18.93 -3.72 40.23
CA GLN A 367 -20.03 -4.54 40.71
C GLN A 367 -19.67 -5.25 42.01
N ASP A 368 -18.41 -5.68 42.16
CA ASP A 368 -17.90 -6.24 43.42
C ASP A 368 -17.88 -5.16 44.55
N ASP A 369 -17.62 -3.88 44.22
CA ASP A 369 -17.65 -2.76 45.17
C ASP A 369 -19.07 -2.30 45.59
N ASP A 370 -20.12 -2.61 44.80
CA ASP A 370 -21.52 -2.24 45.09
C ASP A 370 -22.26 -3.34 45.90
N ASP A 371 -21.68 -4.55 46.00
CA ASP A 371 -22.25 -5.72 46.72
C ASP A 371 -21.69 -5.90 48.16
N ASP A 372 -20.68 -5.11 48.56
CA ASP A 372 -20.09 -5.03 49.92
C ASP A 372 -20.61 -3.78 50.69
#